data_AF-A0A957M6L7-F1
#
_entry.id   AF-A0A957M6L7-F1
#
_cell.length_a   1.000
_cell.length_b   1.000
_cell.length_c   1.000
_cell.angle_alpha   90.00
_cell.angle_beta   90.00
_cell.angle_gamma   90.00
#
_symmetry.space_group_name_H-M   'P 1'
#
loop_
_entity.id
_entity.type
_entity.pdbx_description
1 polymer ?
#
loop_
_entity_poly.entity_id
_entity_poly.type
_entity_poly.pdbx_seq_one_letter_code
_entity_poly.pdbx_strand_id
1 'polypeptide(L)'
;GYSDVVTPAFEYAETWIASGSWAEQAELCRFLDRDGSMLALRPDMTIPVARLAGARLHDVATPQRFCYAGNVFRDVESRAGQQREFWQAGV
;
A
#
# COMPACT_ATOMS: atom_id res chain seq x y z
N GLY A 1 -14.12 -15.42 -11.57
CA GLY A 1 -13.44 -14.22 -12.11
C GLY A 1 -12.50 -13.66 -11.06
N TYR A 2 -11.95 -12.47 -11.28
CA TYR A 2 -11.28 -11.66 -10.25
C TYR A 2 -12.28 -10.65 -9.69
N SER A 3 -12.17 -10.35 -8.41
CA SER A 3 -12.98 -9.34 -7.73
C SER A 3 -12.19 -8.06 -7.54
N ASP A 4 -12.74 -6.92 -7.94
CA ASP A 4 -12.11 -5.63 -7.70
C ASP A 4 -11.99 -5.34 -6.20
N VAL A 5 -10.84 -4.84 -5.79
CA VAL A 5 -10.56 -4.43 -4.42
C VAL A 5 -10.03 -3.01 -4.36
N VAL A 6 -10.52 -2.26 -3.38
CA VAL A 6 -10.05 -0.92 -3.04
C VAL A 6 -9.57 -0.93 -1.60
N THR A 7 -8.36 -0.46 -1.39
CA THR A 7 -7.74 -0.33 -0.07
C THR A 7 -7.52 1.16 0.25
N PRO A 8 -7.35 1.54 1.53
CA PRO A 8 -7.02 2.91 1.92
C PRO A 8 -5.75 3.42 1.22
N ALA A 9 -5.69 4.72 0.96
CA ALA A 9 -4.50 5.35 0.36
C ALA A 9 -3.38 5.61 1.39
N PHE A 10 -3.75 5.73 2.67
CA PHE A 10 -2.82 5.89 3.78
C PHE A 10 -3.14 4.90 4.90
N GLU A 11 -2.10 4.44 5.58
CA GLU A 11 -2.14 3.56 6.75
C GLU A 11 -1.08 4.00 7.77
N TYR A 12 -1.10 3.45 8.98
CA TYR A 12 -0.01 3.64 9.93
C TYR A 12 1.33 3.24 9.32
N ALA A 13 2.36 4.07 9.44
CA ALA A 13 3.67 3.82 8.85
C ALA A 13 4.28 2.48 9.32
N GLU A 14 3.99 2.07 10.55
CA GLU A 14 4.40 0.78 11.14
C GLU A 14 3.98 -0.43 10.31
N THR A 15 2.84 -0.33 9.60
CA THR A 15 2.35 -1.34 8.65
C THR A 15 3.41 -1.76 7.65
N TRP A 16 4.11 -0.76 7.11
CA TRP A 16 5.08 -0.94 6.04
C TRP A 16 6.46 -1.29 6.57
N ILE A 17 6.79 -0.79 7.76
CA ILE A 17 8.03 -1.13 8.46
C ILE A 17 8.08 -2.62 8.80
N ALA A 18 6.94 -3.20 9.17
CA ALA A 18 6.86 -4.63 9.50
C ALA A 18 6.99 -5.55 8.28
N SER A 19 6.67 -5.07 7.07
CA SER A 19 6.55 -5.90 5.86
C SER A 19 7.57 -5.59 4.75
N GLY A 20 8.28 -4.46 4.83
CA GLY A 20 9.18 -3.98 3.79
C GLY A 20 10.66 -3.99 4.19
N SER A 21 11.53 -4.03 3.19
CA SER A 21 12.97 -3.83 3.31
C SER A 21 13.33 -2.40 3.73
N TRP A 22 14.56 -2.20 4.20
CA TRP A 22 15.09 -0.87 4.52
C TRP A 22 15.02 0.12 3.35
N ALA A 23 15.22 -0.37 2.12
CA ALA A 23 15.13 0.47 0.92
C ALA A 23 13.68 0.93 0.68
N GLU A 24 12.71 0.02 0.78
CA GLU A 24 11.29 0.36 0.63
C GLU A 24 10.80 1.30 1.73
N GLN A 25 11.31 1.15 2.95
CA GLN A 25 11.01 2.06 4.07
C GLN A 25 11.56 3.47 3.84
N ALA A 26 12.72 3.60 3.17
CA ALA A 26 13.29 4.90 2.83
C ALA A 26 12.44 5.67 1.80
N GLU A 27 11.67 4.95 0.99
CA GLU A 27 10.78 5.51 -0.04
C GLU A 27 9.36 5.84 0.49
N LEU A 28 9.08 5.69 1.78
CA LEU A 28 7.75 5.98 2.33
C LEU A 28 7.47 7.49 2.45
N CYS A 29 6.43 7.95 1.76
CA CYS A 29 5.82 9.26 1.98
C CYS A 29 5.10 9.29 3.34
N ARG A 30 5.78 9.80 4.37
CA ARG A 30 5.31 9.82 5.77
C ARG A 30 4.81 11.19 6.20
N PHE A 31 3.78 11.22 7.05
CA PHE A 31 3.22 12.45 7.60
C PHE A 31 2.64 12.22 9.00
N LEU A 32 2.64 13.28 9.80
CA LEU A 32 2.09 13.26 11.15
C LEU A 32 0.57 13.44 11.09
N ASP A 33 -0.17 12.56 11.77
CA ASP A 33 -1.62 12.71 11.96
C ASP A 33 -1.92 13.64 13.15
N ARG A 34 -3.19 14.04 13.29
CA ARG A 34 -3.69 14.95 14.31
C ARG A 34 -3.47 14.45 15.74
N ASP A 35 -3.42 13.15 15.93
CA ASP A 35 -3.19 12.49 17.22
C ASP A 35 -1.69 12.26 17.51
N GLY A 36 -0.80 12.68 16.61
CA GLY A 36 0.64 12.48 16.72
C GLY A 36 1.14 11.14 16.17
N SER A 37 0.25 10.29 15.64
CA SER A 37 0.63 9.04 14.98
C SER A 37 1.32 9.32 13.65
N MET A 38 2.27 8.45 13.25
CA MET A 38 2.90 8.52 11.94
C MET A 38 2.10 7.70 10.92
N LEU A 39 1.58 8.37 9.90
CA LEU A 39 0.93 7.75 8.75
C LEU A 39 1.89 7.71 7.55
N ALA A 40 1.63 6.80 6.63
CA ALA A 40 2.31 6.72 5.35
C ALA A 40 1.29 6.51 4.22
N LEU A 41 1.51 7.16 3.08
CA LEU A 41 0.84 6.79 1.84
C LEU A 41 1.36 5.42 1.37
N ARG A 42 0.48 4.61 0.78
CA ARG A 42 0.85 3.27 0.29
C ARG A 42 1.90 3.35 -0.84
N PRO A 43 3.05 2.65 -0.73
CA PRO A 43 4.04 2.55 -1.81
C PRO A 43 3.75 1.43 -2.83
N ASP A 44 2.79 0.56 -2.51
CA ASP A 44 2.38 -0.63 -3.27
C ASP A 44 0.93 -1.01 -2.89
N MET A 45 0.25 -1.75 -3.77
CA MET A 45 -1.12 -2.23 -3.54
C MET A 45 -1.19 -3.64 -2.94
N THR A 46 -0.14 -4.45 -3.05
CA THR A 46 -0.10 -5.86 -2.66
C THR A 46 -0.22 -6.04 -1.15
N ILE A 47 0.55 -5.29 -0.35
CA ILE A 47 0.52 -5.42 1.12
C ILE A 47 -0.87 -5.10 1.70
N PRO A 48 -1.56 -4.00 1.33
CA PRO A 48 -2.91 -3.70 1.80
C PRO A 48 -3.93 -4.76 1.38
N VAL A 49 -3.80 -5.32 0.17
CA VAL A 49 -4.68 -6.39 -0.32
C VAL A 49 -4.45 -7.68 0.46
N ALA A 50 -3.20 -8.08 0.67
CA ALA A 50 -2.85 -9.25 1.48
C ALA A 50 -3.37 -9.11 2.92
N ARG A 51 -3.25 -7.91 3.49
CA ARG A 51 -3.80 -7.58 4.82
C ARG A 51 -5.32 -7.67 4.85
N LEU A 52 -6.02 -7.13 3.86
CA LEU A 52 -7.47 -7.27 3.76
C LEU A 52 -7.87 -8.74 3.74
N ALA A 53 -7.19 -9.54 2.90
CA ALA A 53 -7.45 -10.97 2.77
C ALA A 53 -7.25 -11.69 4.12
N GLY A 54 -6.12 -11.47 4.80
CA GLY A 54 -5.81 -12.11 6.08
C GLY A 54 -6.66 -11.60 7.25
N ALA A 55 -6.94 -10.30 7.33
CA ALA A 55 -7.62 -9.71 8.49
C ALA A 55 -9.15 -9.81 8.40
N ARG A 56 -9.73 -9.80 7.19
CA ARG A 56 -11.18 -9.71 7.00
C ARG A 56 -11.79 -10.86 6.22
N LEU A 57 -11.00 -11.57 5.41
CA LEU A 57 -11.50 -12.61 4.50
C LEU A 57 -10.88 -13.98 4.77
N HIS A 58 -10.23 -14.19 5.92
CA HIS A 58 -9.57 -15.45 6.24
C HIS A 58 -10.52 -16.66 6.28
N ASP A 59 -11.78 -16.44 6.66
CA ASP A 59 -12.82 -17.48 6.70
C ASP A 59 -13.59 -17.63 5.37
N VAL A 60 -13.25 -16.86 4.34
CA VAL A 60 -13.89 -16.94 3.03
C VAL A 60 -13.28 -18.08 2.20
N ALA A 61 -14.14 -18.83 1.51
CA ALA A 61 -13.73 -19.95 0.66
C ALA A 61 -12.65 -19.56 -0.36
N THR A 62 -11.65 -20.44 -0.52
CA THR A 62 -10.53 -20.28 -1.44
C THR A 62 -10.75 -21.04 -2.76
N PRO A 63 -10.10 -20.65 -3.88
CA PRO A 63 -9.17 -19.53 -4.02
C PRO A 63 -9.88 -18.17 -4.08
N GLN A 64 -9.37 -17.21 -3.30
CA GLN A 64 -9.74 -15.80 -3.44
C GLN A 64 -8.91 -15.19 -4.58
N ARG A 65 -9.55 -14.41 -5.46
CA ARG A 65 -8.91 -13.80 -6.63
C ARG A 65 -9.27 -12.32 -6.66
N PHE A 66 -8.28 -11.44 -6.53
CA PHE A 66 -8.49 -10.00 -6.44
C PHE A 66 -7.80 -9.28 -7.58
N CYS A 67 -8.40 -8.22 -8.09
CA CYS A 67 -7.75 -7.29 -9.00
C CYS A 67 -7.83 -5.88 -8.44
N TYR A 68 -6.86 -5.04 -8.77
CA TYR A 68 -6.79 -3.66 -8.30
C TYR A 68 -6.26 -2.74 -9.39
N ALA A 69 -6.67 -1.48 -9.29
CA ALA A 69 -6.12 -0.38 -10.06
C ALA A 69 -6.18 0.90 -9.21
N GLY A 70 -5.05 1.59 -9.03
CA GLY A 70 -5.02 2.82 -8.24
C GLY A 70 -3.64 3.44 -8.08
N ASN A 71 -3.62 4.66 -7.53
CA ASN A 71 -2.38 5.38 -7.27
C ASN A 71 -1.62 4.80 -6.08
N VAL A 72 -0.29 4.81 -6.20
CA VAL A 72 0.68 4.58 -5.12
C VAL A 72 1.70 5.70 -5.08
N PHE A 73 2.39 5.80 -3.95
CA PHE A 73 3.21 6.96 -3.63
C PHE A 73 4.59 6.55 -3.10
N ARG A 74 5.65 7.13 -3.68
CA ARG A 74 7.04 6.87 -3.24
C ARG A 74 7.81 8.17 -3.15
N ASP A 75 8.47 8.40 -2.03
CA ASP A 75 9.35 9.55 -1.79
C ASP A 75 10.73 9.26 -2.38
N VAL A 76 10.79 9.27 -3.70
CA VAL A 76 12.04 9.21 -4.45
C VAL A 76 12.57 10.62 -4.69
N GLU A 77 13.90 10.75 -4.68
CA GLU A 77 14.58 11.98 -5.08
C GLU A 77 14.13 12.33 -6.50
N SER A 78 13.71 13.57 -6.74
CA SER A 78 13.15 14.02 -8.03
C SER A 78 14.22 14.14 -9.14
N ARG A 79 15.17 13.21 -9.20
CA ARG A 79 16.13 13.10 -10.29
C ARG A 79 15.41 12.47 -11.49
N ALA A 80 15.50 13.12 -12.64
CA ALA A 80 15.03 12.61 -13.94
C ALA A 80 13.49 12.43 -14.11
N GLY A 81 12.66 13.26 -13.48
CA GLY A 81 11.22 13.33 -13.81
C GLY A 81 10.37 12.16 -13.31
N GLN A 82 10.88 11.38 -12.35
CA GLN A 82 10.11 10.32 -11.72
C GLN A 82 8.98 10.92 -10.88
N GLN A 83 7.74 10.50 -11.14
CA GLN A 83 6.58 10.95 -10.39
C GLN A 83 6.57 10.28 -9.02
N ARG A 84 6.25 11.07 -7.99
CA ARG A 84 6.05 10.57 -6.61
C ARG A 84 4.70 9.92 -6.40
N GLU A 85 3.79 10.09 -7.37
CA GLU A 85 2.49 9.44 -7.46
C GLU A 85 2.40 8.80 -8.84
N PHE A 86 2.06 7.51 -8.91
CA PHE A 86 1.87 6.81 -10.17
C PHE A 86 0.85 5.69 -10.05
N TRP A 87 0.31 5.26 -11.19
CA TRP A 87 -0.75 4.25 -11.25
C TRP A 87 -0.18 2.83 -11.22
N GLN A 88 -0.75 1.97 -10.40
CA GLN A 88 -0.52 0.52 -10.42
C GLN A 88 -1.83 -0.22 -10.74
N ALA A 89 -1.71 -1.28 -11.52
CA ALA A 89 -2.78 -2.23 -11.76
C ALA A 89 -2.22 -3.66 -11.63
N GLY A 90 -2.96 -4.54 -10.95
CA GLY A 90 -2.53 -5.90 -10.66
C GLY A 90 -3.71 -6.85 -10.47
N VAL A 91 -3.39 -8.14 -10.50
CA VAL A 91 -4.28 -9.30 -10.36
C VAL A 91 -3.67 -10.34 -9.43
#